data_AF-A0A327NGA3-F1
#
_entry.id   AF-A0A327NGA3-F1
#
_cell.length_a   1.000
_cell.length_b   1.000
_cell.length_c   1.000
_cell.angle_alpha   90.00
_cell.angle_beta   90.00
_cell.angle_gamma   90.00
#
_symmetry.space_group_name_H-M   'P 1'
#
loop_
_entity.id
_entity.type
_entity.pdbx_description
1 polymer ?
#
loop_
_entity_poly.entity_id
_entity_poly.type
_entity_poly.pdbx_seq_one_letter_code
_entity_poly.pdbx_strand_id
1 'polypeptide(L)'
;MKTVDKRIRAGLLLFWALYFSIVLVSNSADALSALSLLPSEWHFVSGNYGLIQKVVSLYEPPAWLAGFMFAGVILWEAVGAILFWRAFLVTLRDNPKQTPLLHAAFGITIGLWAMFILADEVFLVYLLGGISSTHFNLLLAELATFILIRLLD
;
A
#
# COMPACT_ATOMS: atom_id res chain seq x y z
N MET A 1 -6.30 28.25 3.43
CA MET A 1 -5.51 27.37 4.32
C MET A 1 -4.31 28.17 4.85
N LYS A 2 -4.00 28.12 6.15
CA LYS A 2 -2.79 28.79 6.66
C LYS A 2 -1.55 28.07 6.13
N THR A 3 -0.43 28.79 5.98
CA THR A 3 0.82 28.25 5.43
C THR A 3 1.34 27.03 6.21
N VAL A 4 1.10 26.98 7.52
CA VAL A 4 1.49 25.85 8.40
C VAL A 4 0.67 24.60 8.06
N ASP A 5 -0.65 24.73 7.97
CA ASP A 5 -1.58 23.64 7.64
C ASP A 5 -1.25 23.02 6.27
N LYS A 6 -0.89 23.87 5.29
CA LYS A 6 -0.43 23.43 3.97
C LYS A 6 0.83 22.56 4.03
N ARG A 7 1.83 22.98 4.80
CA ARG A 7 3.12 22.26 4.91
C ARG A 7 2.95 20.91 5.58
N ILE A 8 2.15 20.84 6.64
CA ILE A 8 1.83 19.59 7.33
C ILE A 8 1.14 18.63 6.37
N ARG A 9 0.10 19.08 5.66
CA ARG A 9 -0.59 18.27 4.66
C ARG A 9 0.33 17.75 3.56
N ALA A 10 1.17 18.62 3.00
CA ALA A 10 2.13 18.22 1.97
C ALA A 10 3.14 17.18 2.50
N GLY A 11 3.63 17.35 3.73
CA GLY A 11 4.52 16.38 4.38
C GLY A 11 3.87 15.01 4.56
N LEU A 12 2.61 14.96 5.03
CA LEU A 12 1.87 13.71 5.19
C LEU A 12 1.60 13.00 3.86
N LEU A 13 1.24 13.75 2.82
CA LEU A 13 1.04 13.19 1.48
C LEU A 13 2.36 12.67 0.88
N LEU A 14 3.46 13.38 1.10
CA LEU A 14 4.78 12.95 0.65
C LEU A 14 5.21 11.67 1.37
N PHE A 15 4.96 11.58 2.68
CA PHE A 15 5.23 10.36 3.45
C PHE A 15 4.54 9.14 2.83
N TRP A 16 3.22 9.22 2.57
CA TRP A 16 2.49 8.11 1.97
C TRP A 16 2.92 7.83 0.52
N ALA A 17 3.24 8.86 -0.27
CA ALA A 17 3.79 8.69 -1.61
C ALA A 17 5.10 7.88 -1.60
N LEU A 18 6.02 8.23 -0.68
CA LEU A 18 7.29 7.54 -0.51
C LEU A 18 7.09 6.12 0.01
N TYR A 19 6.24 5.95 1.04
CA TYR A 19 5.92 4.64 1.61
C TYR A 19 5.43 3.67 0.53
N PHE A 20 4.38 4.03 -0.22
CA PHE A 20 3.85 3.17 -1.29
C PHE A 20 4.83 2.99 -2.45
N SER A 21 5.71 3.95 -2.72
CA SER A 21 6.77 3.76 -3.71
C SER A 21 7.79 2.70 -3.26
N ILE A 22 8.19 2.72 -1.99
CA ILE A 22 9.11 1.72 -1.42
C ILE A 22 8.47 0.34 -1.45
N VAL A 23 7.20 0.23 -1.02
CA VAL A 23 6.44 -1.03 -1.04
C VAL A 23 6.28 -1.56 -2.46
N LEU A 24 5.91 -0.70 -3.41
CA LEU A 24 5.77 -1.08 -4.82
C LEU A 24 7.09 -1.63 -5.38
N VAL A 25 8.22 -0.95 -5.12
CA VAL A 25 9.52 -1.38 -5.64
C VAL A 25 9.95 -2.70 -4.98
N SER A 26 9.80 -2.85 -3.67
CA SER A 26 10.20 -4.08 -2.98
C SER A 26 9.32 -5.28 -3.35
N ASN A 27 8.01 -5.10 -3.54
CA ASN A 27 7.11 -6.15 -4.03
C ASN A 27 7.34 -6.48 -5.51
N SER A 28 7.62 -5.48 -6.34
CA SER A 28 7.99 -5.71 -7.75
C SER A 28 9.30 -6.50 -7.84
N ALA A 29 10.29 -6.17 -7.01
CA ALA A 29 11.53 -6.91 -6.93
C ALA A 29 11.31 -8.35 -6.43
N ASP A 30 10.41 -8.56 -5.46
CA ASP A 30 10.03 -9.90 -5.00
C ASP A 30 9.40 -10.74 -6.13
N ALA A 31 8.49 -10.14 -6.92
CA ALA A 31 7.90 -10.80 -8.08
C ALA A 31 8.95 -11.15 -9.14
N LEU A 32 9.87 -10.23 -9.45
CA LEU A 32 10.96 -10.48 -10.40
C LEU A 32 11.94 -11.55 -9.89
N SER A 33 12.21 -11.58 -8.59
CA SER A 33 13.02 -12.61 -7.94
C SER A 33 12.38 -13.99 -8.07
N ALA A 34 11.07 -14.09 -7.81
CA ALA A 34 10.31 -15.33 -7.99
C ALA A 34 10.30 -15.84 -9.44
N LEU A 35 10.41 -14.94 -10.41
CA LEU A 35 10.55 -15.25 -11.84
C LEU A 35 11.99 -15.52 -12.27
N SER A 36 12.96 -15.51 -11.35
CA SER A 36 14.40 -15.64 -11.63
C SER A 36 14.93 -14.58 -12.62
N LEU A 37 14.33 -13.38 -12.61
CA LEU A 37 14.73 -12.25 -13.45
C LEU A 37 15.71 -11.31 -12.76
N LEU A 38 16.00 -11.52 -11.47
CA LEU A 38 17.00 -10.77 -10.71
C LEU A 38 18.21 -11.65 -10.35
N PRO A 39 19.41 -11.06 -10.19
CA PRO A 39 20.58 -11.77 -9.68
C PRO A 39 20.34 -12.33 -8.27
N SER A 40 21.03 -13.42 -7.92
CA SER A 40 20.96 -14.06 -6.60
C SER A 40 21.38 -13.15 -5.44
N GLU A 41 22.20 -12.15 -5.72
CA GLU A 41 22.71 -11.16 -4.76
C GLU A 41 21.77 -9.96 -4.60
N TRP A 42 20.60 -9.95 -5.25
CA TRP A 42 19.61 -8.90 -5.08
C TRP A 42 18.87 -9.06 -3.75
N HIS A 43 19.14 -8.15 -2.80
CA HIS A 43 18.59 -8.24 -1.44
C HIS A 43 17.33 -7.39 -1.21
N PHE A 44 17.06 -6.40 -2.04
CA PHE A 44 15.90 -5.52 -1.85
C PHE A 44 14.63 -6.16 -2.40
N VAL A 45 14.08 -7.10 -1.64
CA VAL A 45 12.81 -7.79 -1.87
C VAL A 45 11.97 -7.74 -0.60
N SER A 46 10.65 -7.72 -0.73
CA SER A 46 9.76 -7.65 0.44
C SER A 46 9.59 -8.99 1.15
N GLY A 47 9.69 -10.10 0.42
CA GLY A 47 9.34 -11.44 0.91
C GLY A 47 7.82 -11.69 1.01
N ASN A 48 7.01 -10.73 0.59
CA ASN A 48 5.54 -10.82 0.64
C ASN A 48 4.99 -11.87 -0.32
N TYR A 49 5.65 -12.16 -1.45
CA TYR A 49 5.21 -13.21 -2.36
C TYR A 49 5.25 -14.58 -1.69
N GLY A 50 6.35 -14.90 -1.00
CA GLY A 50 6.47 -16.15 -0.24
C GLY A 50 5.42 -16.27 0.86
N LEU A 51 5.09 -15.17 1.54
CA LEU A 51 4.00 -15.13 2.51
C LEU A 51 2.64 -15.42 1.85
N ILE A 52 2.34 -14.78 0.71
CA ILE A 52 1.10 -15.03 -0.04
C ILE A 52 1.03 -16.49 -0.47
N GLN A 53 2.10 -17.07 -1.02
CA GLN A 53 2.13 -18.49 -1.39
C GLN A 53 1.80 -19.39 -0.19
N LYS A 54 2.42 -19.13 0.97
CA LYS A 54 2.16 -19.88 2.20
C LYS A 54 0.72 -19.77 2.65
N VAL A 55 0.16 -18.56 2.67
CA VAL A 55 -1.21 -18.28 3.11
C VAL A 55 -2.24 -18.91 2.15
N VAL A 56 -2.05 -18.71 0.85
CA VAL A 56 -2.92 -19.23 -0.20
C VAL A 56 -2.88 -20.77 -0.23
N SER A 57 -1.74 -21.39 0.09
CA SER A 57 -1.61 -22.86 0.14
C SER A 57 -2.51 -23.56 1.16
N LEU A 58 -3.09 -22.84 2.13
CA LEU A 58 -4.02 -23.39 3.12
C LEU A 58 -5.21 -24.13 2.49
N TYR A 59 -5.61 -23.73 1.28
CA TYR A 59 -6.75 -24.31 0.55
C TYR A 59 -6.34 -25.14 -0.67
N GLU A 60 -5.07 -25.55 -0.77
CA GLU A 60 -4.52 -26.30 -1.91
C GLU A 60 -4.91 -25.76 -3.30
N PRO A 61 -4.84 -24.43 -3.54
CA PRO A 61 -5.32 -23.87 -4.79
C PRO A 61 -4.34 -24.11 -5.95
N PRO A 62 -4.76 -23.82 -7.19
CA PRO A 62 -3.86 -23.84 -8.33
C PRO A 62 -2.64 -22.92 -8.14
N ALA A 63 -1.47 -23.36 -8.59
CA ALA A 63 -0.20 -22.65 -8.40
C ALA A 63 -0.18 -21.20 -8.92
N TRP A 64 -1.02 -20.86 -9.90
CA TRP A 64 -1.09 -19.51 -10.47
C TRP A 64 -1.82 -18.52 -9.57
N LEU A 65 -2.64 -18.97 -8.61
CA LEU A 65 -3.52 -18.09 -7.82
C LEU A 65 -2.72 -17.10 -6.96
N ALA A 66 -1.66 -17.57 -6.30
CA ALA A 66 -0.80 -16.70 -5.49
C ALA A 66 -0.13 -15.61 -6.34
N GLY A 67 0.36 -15.96 -7.54
CA GLY A 67 0.93 -15.01 -8.49
C GLY A 67 -0.09 -13.98 -8.97
N PHE A 68 -1.31 -14.42 -9.28
CA PHE A 68 -2.40 -13.53 -9.67
C PHE A 68 -2.78 -12.54 -8.56
N MET A 69 -2.94 -13.03 -7.33
CA MET A 69 -3.24 -12.17 -6.17
C MET A 69 -2.13 -11.16 -5.91
N PHE A 70 -0.86 -11.60 -5.97
CA PHE A 70 0.28 -10.71 -5.75
C PHE A 70 0.44 -9.66 -6.86
N ALA A 71 0.20 -10.02 -8.12
CA ALA A 71 0.13 -9.05 -9.22
C ALA A 71 -0.98 -8.01 -8.98
N GLY A 72 -2.12 -8.43 -8.44
CA GLY A 72 -3.20 -7.54 -8.00
C GLY A 72 -2.75 -6.55 -6.92
N VAL A 73 -2.02 -7.03 -5.91
CA VAL A 73 -1.44 -6.19 -4.84
C VAL A 73 -0.48 -5.14 -5.43
N ILE A 74 0.47 -5.56 -6.27
CA ILE A 74 1.44 -4.66 -6.91
C ILE A 74 0.73 -3.58 -7.74
N LEU A 75 -0.29 -3.96 -8.52
CA LEU A 75 -1.06 -3.01 -9.30
C LEU A 75 -1.79 -1.99 -8.40
N TRP A 76 -2.37 -2.45 -7.30
CA TRP A 76 -3.09 -1.60 -6.35
C TRP A 76 -2.14 -0.60 -5.67
N GLU A 77 -0.96 -1.06 -5.26
CA GLU A 77 0.10 -0.22 -4.69
C GLU A 77 0.61 0.81 -5.70
N ALA A 78 0.75 0.43 -6.98
CA ALA A 78 1.14 1.34 -8.05
C ALA A 78 0.13 2.48 -8.23
N VAL A 79 -1.17 2.15 -8.24
CA VAL A 79 -2.25 3.14 -8.30
C VAL A 79 -2.18 4.06 -7.08
N GLY A 80 -2.02 3.50 -5.87
CA GLY A 80 -1.86 4.27 -4.63
C GLY A 80 -0.69 5.25 -4.68
N ALA A 81 0.50 4.77 -5.05
CA ALA A 81 1.70 5.59 -5.17
C ALA A 81 1.52 6.74 -6.17
N ILE A 82 0.96 6.46 -7.35
CA ILE A 82 0.69 7.49 -8.37
C ILE A 82 -0.28 8.55 -7.84
N LEU A 83 -1.37 8.12 -7.19
CA LEU A 83 -2.37 9.05 -6.67
C LEU A 83 -1.79 9.92 -5.54
N PHE A 84 -1.00 9.35 -4.63
CA PHE A 84 -0.35 10.13 -3.58
C PHE A 84 0.67 11.14 -4.12
N TRP A 85 1.51 10.76 -5.09
CA TRP A 85 2.41 11.70 -5.77
C TRP A 85 1.65 12.83 -6.44
N ARG A 86 0.54 12.52 -7.12
CA ARG A 86 -0.32 13.54 -7.74
C ARG A 86 -0.94 14.45 -6.67
N ALA A 87 -1.49 13.90 -5.60
CA ALA A 87 -2.08 14.63 -4.48
C ALA A 87 -1.07 15.56 -3.79
N PHE A 88 0.16 15.10 -3.60
CA PHE A 88 1.27 15.90 -3.09
C PHE A 88 1.58 17.09 -4.00
N LEU A 89 1.78 16.85 -5.30
CA LEU A 89 2.14 17.90 -6.26
C LEU A 89 1.04 18.97 -6.40
N VAL A 90 -0.23 18.57 -6.43
CA VAL A 90 -1.35 19.54 -6.50
C VAL A 90 -1.50 20.33 -5.20
N THR A 91 -1.20 19.72 -4.04
CA THR A 91 -1.19 20.40 -2.74
C THR A 91 -0.09 21.46 -2.69
N LEU A 92 1.12 21.16 -3.16
CA LEU A 92 2.19 22.15 -3.23
C LEU A 92 1.82 23.36 -4.10
N ARG A 93 1.15 23.12 -5.22
CA ARG A 93 0.74 24.13 -6.21
C ARG A 93 -0.55 24.87 -5.85
N ASP A 94 -1.17 24.57 -4.70
CA ASP A 94 -2.45 25.17 -4.28
C ASP A 94 -3.56 25.02 -5.34
N ASN A 95 -3.61 23.84 -5.97
CA ASN A 95 -4.49 23.61 -7.11
C ASN A 95 -5.89 23.13 -6.66
N PRO A 96 -6.99 23.60 -7.29
CA PRO A 96 -8.36 23.21 -6.90
C PRO A 96 -8.66 21.70 -7.05
N LYS A 97 -7.85 20.95 -7.81
CA LYS A 97 -7.97 19.48 -7.92
C LYS A 97 -7.41 18.73 -6.70
N GLN A 98 -6.98 19.44 -5.65
CA GLN A 98 -6.41 18.86 -4.45
C GLN A 98 -7.38 17.91 -3.74
N THR A 99 -8.61 18.36 -3.45
CA THR A 99 -9.56 17.56 -2.67
C THR A 99 -9.93 16.25 -3.37
N PRO A 100 -10.32 16.22 -4.66
CA PRO A 100 -10.64 14.95 -5.32
C PRO A 100 -9.48 13.96 -5.37
N LEU A 101 -8.25 14.44 -5.63
CA LEU A 101 -7.07 13.56 -5.70
C LEU A 101 -6.67 13.01 -4.34
N LEU A 102 -6.80 13.81 -3.28
CA LEU A 102 -6.55 13.37 -1.92
C LEU A 102 -7.53 12.27 -1.52
N HIS A 103 -8.83 12.48 -1.74
CA HIS A 103 -9.86 11.48 -1.44
C HIS A 103 -9.66 10.19 -2.26
N ALA A 104 -9.28 10.31 -3.54
CA ALA A 104 -8.98 9.15 -4.36
C ALA A 104 -7.76 8.38 -3.85
N ALA A 105 -6.66 9.07 -3.48
CA ALA A 105 -5.46 8.43 -2.95
C ALA A 105 -5.77 7.62 -1.69
N PHE A 106 -6.32 8.28 -0.66
CA PHE A 106 -6.69 7.62 0.60
C PHE A 106 -7.76 6.56 0.40
N GLY A 107 -8.77 6.81 -0.43
CA GLY A 107 -9.84 5.83 -0.67
C GLY A 107 -9.32 4.53 -1.26
N ILE A 108 -8.38 4.61 -2.23
CA ILE A 108 -7.76 3.44 -2.85
C ILE A 108 -6.91 2.67 -1.84
N THR A 109 -6.11 3.34 -1.02
CA THR A 109 -5.14 2.68 -0.13
C THR A 109 -5.75 2.20 1.19
N ILE A 110 -6.74 2.92 1.74
CA ILE A 110 -7.61 2.41 2.80
C ILE A 110 -8.32 1.15 2.32
N GLY A 111 -8.80 1.15 1.07
CA GLY A 111 -9.39 -0.04 0.44
C GLY A 111 -8.41 -1.22 0.36
N LEU A 112 -7.14 -0.97 0.01
CA LEU A 112 -6.10 -1.99 -0.02
C LEU A 112 -5.91 -2.64 1.36
N TRP A 113 -5.74 -1.87 2.43
CA TRP A 113 -5.55 -2.45 3.77
C TRP A 113 -6.80 -3.14 4.29
N ALA A 114 -7.98 -2.59 4.02
CA ALA A 114 -9.24 -3.25 4.35
C ALA A 114 -9.36 -4.62 3.64
N MET A 115 -8.96 -4.71 2.37
CA MET A 115 -8.93 -5.97 1.63
C MET A 115 -7.91 -6.96 2.21
N PHE A 116 -6.74 -6.49 2.66
CA PHE A 116 -5.79 -7.35 3.37
C PHE A 116 -6.36 -7.90 4.68
N ILE A 117 -7.08 -7.09 5.46
CA ILE A 117 -7.74 -7.57 6.69
C ILE A 117 -8.82 -8.61 6.36
N LEU A 118 -9.60 -8.43 5.30
CA LEU A 118 -10.56 -9.44 4.85
C LEU A 118 -9.85 -10.72 4.39
N ALA A 119 -8.73 -10.59 3.68
CA ALA A 119 -7.92 -11.73 3.27
C ALA A 119 -7.31 -12.45 4.48
N ASP A 120 -6.88 -11.73 5.52
CA ASP A 120 -6.39 -12.32 6.76
C ASP A 120 -7.41 -13.24 7.41
N GLU A 121 -8.70 -12.88 7.35
CA GLU A 121 -9.79 -13.72 7.83
C GLU A 121 -10.05 -14.90 6.89
N VAL A 122 -10.12 -14.67 5.57
CA VAL A 122 -10.37 -15.73 4.58
C VAL A 122 -9.30 -16.81 4.65
N PHE A 123 -8.03 -16.43 4.80
CA PHE A 123 -6.91 -17.38 4.83
C PHE A 123 -6.38 -17.68 6.24
N LEU A 124 -7.12 -17.30 7.28
CA LEU A 124 -6.79 -17.56 8.68
C LEU A 124 -5.34 -17.19 9.03
N VAL A 125 -4.85 -16.07 8.50
CA VAL A 125 -3.44 -15.62 8.59
C VAL A 125 -2.99 -15.44 10.04
N TYR A 126 -3.92 -15.15 10.94
CA TYR A 126 -3.65 -15.06 12.38
C TYR A 126 -3.12 -16.36 12.99
N LEU A 127 -3.38 -17.51 12.38
CA LEU A 127 -2.80 -18.80 12.78
C LEU A 127 -1.30 -18.92 12.44
N LEU A 128 -0.77 -18.05 11.58
CA LEU A 128 0.61 -18.07 11.10
C LEU A 128 1.56 -17.12 11.86
N GLY A 129 1.08 -16.44 12.92
CA GLY A 129 1.94 -15.72 13.87
C GLY A 129 2.04 -14.20 13.69
N GLY A 130 0.96 -13.46 13.94
CA GLY A 130 1.01 -12.01 14.25
C GLY A 130 1.05 -11.02 13.08
N ILE A 131 1.05 -11.50 11.83
CA ILE A 131 1.10 -10.67 10.60
C ILE A 131 -0.10 -9.72 10.47
N SER A 132 -1.27 -10.12 10.97
CA SER A 132 -2.50 -9.33 10.89
C SER A 132 -2.39 -7.94 11.55
N SER A 133 -1.55 -7.80 12.57
CA SER A 133 -1.37 -6.51 13.26
C SER A 133 -0.84 -5.40 12.35
N THR A 134 -0.02 -5.72 11.36
CA THR A 134 0.53 -4.74 10.42
C THR A 134 -0.56 -4.11 9.55
N HIS A 135 -1.47 -4.93 9.00
CA HIS A 135 -2.55 -4.41 8.15
C HIS A 135 -3.49 -3.50 8.92
N PHE A 136 -3.85 -3.86 10.16
CA PHE A 136 -4.64 -3.00 11.04
C PHE A 136 -3.91 -1.70 11.37
N ASN A 137 -2.63 -1.75 11.70
CA ASN A 137 -1.84 -0.56 12.03
C ASN A 137 -1.75 0.40 10.84
N LEU A 138 -1.56 -0.11 9.63
CA LEU A 138 -1.51 0.70 8.41
C LEU A 138 -2.87 1.32 8.07
N LEU A 139 -3.95 0.54 8.18
CA LEU A 139 -5.31 1.06 8.02
C LEU A 139 -5.59 2.20 9.02
N LEU A 140 -5.27 2.00 10.30
CA LEU A 140 -5.46 3.02 11.33
C LEU A 140 -4.59 4.25 11.07
N ALA A 141 -3.34 4.08 10.66
CA ALA A 141 -2.45 5.18 10.32
C ALA A 141 -2.98 6.01 9.13
N GLU A 142 -3.52 5.36 8.09
CA GLU A 142 -4.12 6.07 6.96
C GLU A 142 -5.43 6.78 7.35
N LEU A 143 -6.31 6.14 8.13
CA LEU A 143 -7.53 6.76 8.62
C LEU A 143 -7.21 7.98 9.51
N ALA A 144 -6.27 7.84 10.44
CA ALA A 144 -5.82 8.94 11.29
C ALA A 144 -5.22 10.08 10.47
N THR A 145 -4.40 9.77 9.46
CA THR A 145 -3.83 10.78 8.56
C THR A 145 -4.93 11.49 7.77
N PHE A 146 -5.89 10.75 7.23
CA PHE A 146 -7.00 11.29 6.45
C PHE A 146 -7.88 12.22 7.30
N ILE A 147 -8.23 11.79 8.52
CA ILE A 147 -8.98 12.62 9.48
C ILE A 147 -8.19 13.88 9.83
N LEU A 148 -6.90 13.76 10.15
CA LEU A 148 -6.05 14.90 10.46
C LEU A 148 -6.02 15.92 9.31
N ILE A 149 -5.86 15.46 8.07
CA ILE A 149 -5.87 16.36 6.91
C ILE A 149 -7.22 17.08 6.77
N ARG A 150 -8.34 16.39 7.01
CA ARG A 150 -9.69 16.97 6.98
C ARG A 150 -9.93 17.99 8.10
N LEU A 151 -9.27 17.85 9.24
CA LEU A 151 -9.32 18.82 10.34
C LEU A 151 -8.40 20.04 10.11
N LEU A 152 -7.45 19.93 9.16
CA LEU A 152 -6.60 21.02 8.71
C LEU A 152 -7.21 21.83 7.54
N ASP A 153 -8.39 21.45 7.04
CA ASP A 153 -9.20 22.25 6.10
C ASP A 153 -9.81 23.49 6.80
#